data_AF-A0A6I9YTC7-F1
#
_entry.id   AF-A0A6I9YTC7-F1
#
_cell.length_a   1.000
_cell.length_b   1.000
_cell.length_c   1.000
_cell.angle_alpha   90.00
_cell.angle_beta   90.00
_cell.angle_gamma   90.00
#
_symmetry.space_group_name_H-M   'P 1'
#
loop_
_entity.id
_entity.type
_entity.pdbx_description
1 polymer ?
#
loop_
_entity_poly.entity_id
_entity_poly.type
_entity_poly.pdbx_seq_one_letter_code
_entity_poly.pdbx_strand_id
1 'polypeptide(L)'
;MAGDITYADLRFARSPPEKSHGEEPNEGELTYENLQVPLGLEKEAAEGGTLKNTPELPCWATSCHRWRPVTNRPMLGALALCLFLLATNITLGVQYMQASRQLQQASRDHAAKSLFLGERTQHLQASLEKSQHRLRLTEQELNSTQKELNSTQKELNSTKKELNSTKKELNSTTEALWQSQAAKNQTWRQLQHQELLLGQANHSLALLQRERASLKINLSQASSCRKIGCCPDGWTLFRWKCLWVSEDQISWWKSKEACDKESSRLLVLPEPWSVRELWEAIVSTEQHQLMLRMYEKNFASSNPVVFTFVKIHLDLQPII
;
A
#
# COMPACT_ATOMS: atom_id res chain seq x y z
N MET A 1 26.32 -25.47 -14.43
CA MET A 1 25.94 -26.90 -14.47
C MET A 1 24.44 -26.95 -14.23
N ALA A 2 23.65 -26.93 -15.29
CA ALA A 2 22.19 -27.03 -15.22
C ALA A 2 21.80 -28.41 -15.74
N GLY A 3 21.14 -29.21 -14.91
CA GLY A 3 20.65 -30.53 -15.29
C GLY A 3 19.29 -30.39 -15.96
N ASP A 4 19.16 -30.91 -17.18
CA ASP A 4 17.89 -31.05 -17.89
C ASP A 4 17.00 -32.06 -17.16
N ILE A 5 15.76 -31.68 -16.90
CA ILE A 5 14.71 -32.57 -16.38
C ILE A 5 13.71 -32.78 -17.50
N THR A 6 13.80 -33.95 -18.14
CA THR A 6 12.83 -34.46 -19.11
C THR A 6 11.61 -35.03 -18.39
N TYR A 7 10.44 -34.41 -18.59
CA TYR A 7 9.15 -34.94 -18.17
C TYR A 7 8.59 -35.86 -19.26
N ALA A 8 8.10 -37.04 -18.87
CA ALA A 8 7.39 -37.95 -19.75
C ALA A 8 5.90 -37.57 -19.83
N ASP A 9 5.39 -37.44 -21.06
CA ASP A 9 3.99 -37.15 -21.41
C ASP A 9 3.23 -38.49 -21.54
N LEU A 10 2.33 -38.80 -20.60
CA LEU A 10 1.45 -39.96 -20.70
C LEU A 10 0.11 -39.52 -21.31
N ARG A 11 -0.05 -39.84 -22.60
CA ARG A 11 -1.30 -39.63 -23.34
C ARG A 11 -2.18 -40.86 -23.27
N PHE A 12 -3.38 -40.72 -22.70
CA PHE A 12 -4.47 -41.68 -22.89
C PHE A 12 -5.39 -41.16 -24.00
N ALA A 13 -5.54 -41.95 -25.06
CA ALA A 13 -6.53 -41.72 -26.10
C ALA A 13 -7.69 -42.71 -25.94
N ARG A 14 -8.92 -42.21 -25.75
CA ARG A 14 -10.03 -42.17 -26.74
C ARG A 14 -11.36 -41.88 -26.04
N SER A 15 -12.13 -40.97 -26.64
CA SER A 15 -13.51 -40.59 -26.30
C SER A 15 -14.54 -41.37 -27.19
N PRO A 16 -15.85 -41.04 -27.26
CA PRO A 16 -17.01 -41.70 -26.62
C PRO A 16 -18.04 -42.25 -27.67
N PRO A 17 -19.34 -42.50 -27.34
CA PRO A 17 -20.29 -41.38 -27.39
C PRO A 17 -21.39 -41.36 -26.31
N GLU A 18 -21.88 -40.14 -26.11
CA GLU A 18 -23.12 -39.76 -25.44
C GLU A 18 -24.34 -40.51 -25.99
N LYS A 19 -25.27 -40.85 -25.09
CA LYS A 19 -26.70 -40.84 -25.38
C LYS A 19 -27.45 -40.17 -24.23
N SER A 20 -28.18 -39.15 -24.65
CA SER A 20 -29.15 -38.30 -23.96
C SER A 20 -30.12 -39.04 -23.03
N HIS A 21 -30.39 -38.44 -21.88
CA HIS A 21 -31.66 -38.60 -21.18
C HIS A 21 -32.32 -37.24 -21.00
N GLY A 22 -33.38 -37.05 -21.76
CA GLY A 22 -34.45 -36.10 -21.52
C GLY A 22 -35.78 -36.84 -21.70
N GLU A 23 -36.66 -36.62 -20.72
CA GLU A 23 -38.13 -36.79 -20.73
C GLU A 23 -38.77 -38.20 -20.62
N GLU A 24 -39.47 -38.37 -19.49
CA GLU A 24 -40.74 -39.10 -19.30
C GLU A 24 -41.75 -38.80 -20.42
N PRO A 25 -42.66 -39.73 -20.81
CA PRO A 25 -43.84 -40.01 -19.98
C PRO A 25 -44.47 -41.43 -20.07
N ASN A 26 -45.10 -41.78 -18.94
CA ASN A 26 -46.44 -42.38 -18.73
C ASN A 26 -46.94 -43.65 -19.49
N GLU A 27 -47.60 -44.49 -18.68
CA GLU A 27 -48.61 -45.56 -18.91
C GLU A 27 -48.30 -46.83 -19.71
N GLY A 28 -48.67 -47.95 -19.08
CA GLY A 28 -48.60 -49.29 -19.66
C GLY A 28 -49.01 -50.36 -18.64
N GLU A 29 -50.23 -50.24 -18.13
CA GLU A 29 -51.01 -51.30 -17.50
C GLU A 29 -50.96 -52.59 -18.34
N LEU A 30 -50.67 -53.73 -17.70
CA LEU A 30 -51.24 -55.05 -18.04
C LEU A 30 -50.99 -56.03 -16.89
N THR A 31 -52.10 -56.58 -16.44
CA THR A 31 -52.36 -57.54 -15.37
C THR A 31 -51.76 -58.92 -15.63
N TYR A 32 -51.41 -59.66 -14.56
CA TYR A 32 -51.89 -61.03 -14.34
C TYR A 32 -51.67 -61.47 -12.88
N GLU A 33 -52.52 -62.41 -12.47
CA GLU A 33 -53.07 -62.63 -11.13
C GLU A 33 -52.25 -63.44 -10.12
N ASN A 34 -52.60 -63.16 -8.87
CA ASN A 34 -52.68 -64.01 -7.68
C ASN A 34 -52.51 -65.54 -7.83
N LEU A 35 -51.77 -66.12 -6.89
CA LEU A 35 -52.11 -67.36 -6.19
C LEU A 35 -51.59 -67.27 -4.72
N GLN A 36 -52.42 -66.69 -3.84
CA GLN A 36 -52.50 -67.07 -2.42
C GLN A 36 -53.54 -68.19 -2.29
N VAL A 37 -53.20 -69.28 -1.60
CA VAL A 37 -54.10 -70.39 -1.20
C VAL A 37 -53.54 -70.97 0.13
N PRO A 38 -54.36 -71.38 1.13
CA PRO A 38 -54.69 -70.51 2.25
C PRO A 38 -54.34 -71.12 3.63
N LEU A 39 -54.42 -70.29 4.67
CA LEU A 39 -54.40 -70.68 6.07
C LEU A 39 -55.81 -70.46 6.63
N GLY A 40 -56.42 -71.52 7.16
CA GLY A 40 -57.61 -71.45 8.01
C GLY A 40 -58.66 -72.50 7.69
N LEU A 41 -58.78 -73.52 8.55
CA LEU A 41 -59.94 -73.59 9.43
C LEU A 41 -59.67 -74.54 10.61
N GLU A 42 -60.12 -74.09 11.77
CA GLU A 42 -60.11 -74.70 13.09
C GLU A 42 -60.63 -76.14 13.15
N LYS A 43 -60.27 -76.85 14.23
CA LYS A 43 -61.27 -77.41 15.14
C LYS A 43 -60.78 -77.39 16.59
N GLU A 44 -61.72 -76.98 17.44
CA GLU A 44 -61.63 -76.67 18.86
C GLU A 44 -61.41 -77.85 19.81
N ALA A 45 -61.19 -77.46 21.06
CA ALA A 45 -61.15 -78.25 22.28
C ALA A 45 -62.53 -78.61 22.86
N ALA A 46 -62.47 -79.49 23.88
CA ALA A 46 -63.26 -79.53 25.11
C ALA A 46 -64.47 -80.50 25.24
N GLU A 47 -64.23 -81.48 26.14
CA GLU A 47 -65.03 -81.94 27.30
C GLU A 47 -66.44 -82.58 27.17
N GLY A 48 -66.60 -83.70 27.89
CA GLY A 48 -67.84 -84.00 28.62
C GLY A 48 -68.30 -85.47 28.70
N GLY A 49 -68.06 -86.13 29.84
CA GLY A 49 -69.13 -86.87 30.55
C GLY A 49 -69.27 -88.41 30.44
N THR A 50 -68.59 -89.13 31.35
CA THR A 50 -69.19 -89.94 32.45
C THR A 50 -70.19 -91.10 32.16
N LEU A 51 -69.67 -92.33 32.30
CA LEU A 51 -70.02 -93.38 33.31
C LEU A 51 -71.33 -94.19 33.20
N LYS A 52 -71.16 -95.53 33.06
CA LYS A 52 -71.71 -96.64 33.91
C LYS A 52 -71.37 -97.99 33.25
N ASN A 53 -70.42 -98.73 33.81
CA ASN A 53 -70.58 -99.81 34.81
C ASN A 53 -70.68 -101.20 34.14
N THR A 54 -69.60 -101.98 34.31
CA THR A 54 -69.48 -103.39 34.76
C THR A 54 -70.72 -104.30 34.81
N PRO A 55 -70.56 -105.64 34.98
CA PRO A 55 -69.40 -106.54 34.79
C PRO A 55 -69.77 -107.82 34.00
N GLU A 56 -68.83 -108.76 33.87
CA GLU A 56 -68.98 -110.19 34.23
C GLU A 56 -67.96 -111.02 33.43
N LEU A 57 -66.99 -111.57 34.17
CA LEU A 57 -66.24 -112.78 33.85
C LEU A 57 -67.22 -113.98 33.74
N PRO A 58 -66.88 -115.11 33.08
CA PRO A 58 -66.08 -116.18 33.72
C PRO A 58 -65.07 -116.84 32.75
N CYS A 59 -63.81 -117.04 33.16
CA CYS A 59 -63.32 -118.20 33.91
C CYS A 59 -63.77 -119.56 33.36
N TRP A 60 -62.81 -120.35 32.88
CA TRP A 60 -62.40 -121.55 33.62
C TRP A 60 -61.05 -122.09 33.14
N ALA A 61 -60.30 -122.54 34.13
CA ALA A 61 -59.17 -123.44 34.01
C ALA A 61 -59.69 -124.88 34.05
N THR A 62 -59.22 -125.78 33.19
CA THR A 62 -58.80 -127.12 33.63
C THR A 62 -57.97 -127.84 32.57
N SER A 63 -57.13 -128.72 33.09
CA SER A 63 -55.95 -129.35 32.51
C SER A 63 -56.27 -130.73 31.89
N CYS A 64 -55.27 -131.26 31.17
CA CYS A 64 -54.95 -132.69 31.02
C CYS A 64 -55.87 -133.62 30.20
N HIS A 65 -55.42 -134.05 29.00
CA HIS A 65 -54.83 -135.38 28.72
C HIS A 65 -54.98 -135.86 27.26
N ARG A 66 -53.81 -136.08 26.65
CA ARG A 66 -53.36 -137.33 25.99
C ARG A 66 -54.04 -137.83 24.68
N TRP A 67 -53.32 -137.57 23.58
CA TRP A 67 -52.94 -138.45 22.44
C TRP A 67 -54.05 -138.91 21.48
N ARG A 68 -53.94 -138.68 20.16
CA ARG A 68 -52.99 -139.35 19.23
C ARG A 68 -53.01 -138.66 17.84
N PRO A 69 -52.07 -138.97 16.92
CA PRO A 69 -50.90 -138.16 16.60
C PRO A 69 -51.01 -137.48 15.21
N VAL A 70 -49.89 -136.84 14.78
CA VAL A 70 -49.56 -136.48 13.38
C VAL A 70 -50.22 -135.16 12.91
N THR A 71 -49.53 -134.04 12.63
CA THR A 71 -48.15 -133.77 12.19
C THR A 71 -47.74 -132.33 12.54
N ASN A 72 -46.58 -132.18 13.20
CA ASN A 72 -45.89 -130.91 13.47
C ASN A 72 -45.30 -130.30 12.17
N ARG A 73 -46.13 -129.71 11.31
CA ARG A 73 -45.66 -128.98 10.12
C ARG A 73 -46.08 -127.49 10.04
N PRO A 74 -47.33 -127.07 10.34
CA PRO A 74 -47.71 -125.66 10.15
C PRO A 74 -47.20 -124.72 11.25
N MET A 75 -46.99 -125.22 12.48
CA MET A 75 -46.44 -124.41 13.60
C MET A 75 -44.94 -124.13 13.41
N LEU A 76 -44.20 -125.09 12.84
CA LEU A 76 -42.80 -124.89 12.42
C LEU A 76 -42.70 -123.91 11.25
N GLY A 77 -43.65 -123.96 10.30
CA GLY A 77 -43.72 -123.04 9.18
C GLY A 77 -44.02 -121.60 9.60
N ALA A 78 -44.96 -121.38 10.54
CA ALA A 78 -45.25 -120.06 11.09
C ALA A 78 -44.09 -119.50 11.94
N LEU A 79 -43.44 -120.35 12.75
CA LEU A 79 -42.21 -119.98 13.46
C LEU A 79 -41.09 -119.61 12.49
N ALA A 80 -40.89 -120.39 11.43
CA ALA A 80 -39.91 -120.09 10.39
C ALA A 80 -40.23 -118.77 9.68
N LEU A 81 -41.49 -118.52 9.30
CA LEU A 81 -41.92 -117.26 8.68
C LEU A 81 -41.70 -116.06 9.61
N CYS A 82 -41.99 -116.21 10.90
CA CYS A 82 -41.79 -115.19 11.92
C CYS A 82 -40.29 -114.92 12.15
N LEU A 83 -39.44 -115.96 12.18
CA LEU A 83 -37.98 -115.83 12.24
C LEU A 83 -37.41 -115.16 10.99
N PHE A 84 -37.94 -115.47 9.80
CA PHE A 84 -37.57 -114.79 8.55
C PHE A 84 -37.96 -113.30 8.60
N LEU A 85 -39.17 -112.95 9.05
CA LEU A 85 -39.63 -111.57 9.20
C LEU A 85 -38.81 -110.79 10.25
N LEU A 86 -38.42 -111.42 11.35
CA LEU A 86 -37.51 -110.84 12.33
C LEU A 86 -36.13 -110.61 11.75
N ALA A 87 -35.57 -111.58 11.01
CA ALA A 87 -34.29 -111.44 10.33
C ALA A 87 -34.31 -110.31 9.28
N THR A 88 -35.40 -110.15 8.50
CA THR A 88 -35.55 -109.04 7.55
C THR A 88 -35.66 -107.68 8.26
N ASN A 89 -36.39 -107.61 9.39
CA ASN A 89 -36.49 -106.36 10.16
C ASN A 89 -35.16 -105.98 10.83
N ILE A 90 -34.40 -106.95 11.35
CA ILE A 90 -33.07 -106.71 11.93
C ILE A 90 -32.09 -106.25 10.86
N THR A 91 -32.09 -106.87 9.68
CA THR A 91 -31.21 -106.47 8.57
C THR A 91 -31.56 -105.08 8.02
N LEU A 92 -32.85 -104.76 7.85
CA LEU A 92 -33.31 -103.40 7.55
C LEU A 92 -32.91 -102.40 8.64
N GLY A 93 -33.03 -102.79 9.91
CA GLY A 93 -32.61 -101.97 11.06
C GLY A 93 -31.12 -101.68 11.05
N VAL A 94 -30.26 -102.65 10.74
CA VAL A 94 -28.80 -102.44 10.62
C VAL A 94 -28.46 -101.55 9.43
N GLN A 95 -29.10 -101.75 8.27
CA GLN A 95 -28.93 -100.88 7.10
C GLN A 95 -29.37 -99.45 7.40
N TYR A 96 -30.50 -99.27 8.08
CA TYR A 96 -31.00 -97.97 8.50
C TYR A 96 -30.08 -97.32 9.54
N MET A 97 -29.56 -98.09 10.50
CA MET A 97 -28.58 -97.60 11.49
C MET A 97 -27.27 -97.19 10.83
N GLN A 98 -26.81 -97.93 9.82
CA GLN A 98 -25.60 -97.64 9.06
C GLN A 98 -25.78 -96.39 8.19
N ALA A 99 -26.90 -96.27 7.48
CA ALA A 99 -27.25 -95.08 6.71
C ALA A 99 -27.43 -93.85 7.62
N SER A 100 -28.08 -94.01 8.77
CA SER A 100 -28.25 -92.95 9.78
C SER A 100 -26.90 -92.49 10.35
N ARG A 101 -25.97 -93.41 10.63
CA ARG A 101 -24.60 -93.06 11.06
C ARG A 101 -23.83 -92.31 9.98
N GLN A 102 -23.92 -92.71 8.72
CA GLN A 102 -23.30 -92.00 7.60
C GLN A 102 -23.88 -90.60 7.45
N LEU A 103 -25.22 -90.45 7.54
CA LEU A 103 -25.87 -89.14 7.52
C LEU A 103 -25.44 -88.26 8.70
N GLN A 104 -25.25 -88.86 9.88
CA GLN A 104 -24.84 -88.13 11.09
C GLN A 104 -23.37 -87.72 11.08
N GLN A 105 -22.49 -88.47 10.41
CA GLN A 105 -21.11 -88.05 10.14
C GLN A 105 -21.08 -86.93 9.10
N ALA A 106 -21.81 -87.09 7.99
CA ALA A 106 -21.92 -86.06 6.95
C ALA A 106 -22.51 -84.75 7.52
N SER A 107 -23.52 -84.82 8.40
CA SER A 107 -24.09 -83.62 9.02
C SER A 107 -23.12 -82.92 9.96
N ARG A 108 -22.30 -83.67 10.71
CA ARG A 108 -21.23 -83.09 11.56
C ARG A 108 -20.15 -82.42 10.73
N ASP A 109 -19.73 -83.04 9.63
CA ASP A 109 -18.74 -82.45 8.72
C ASP A 109 -19.29 -81.19 8.04
N HIS A 110 -20.57 -81.21 7.62
CA HIS A 110 -21.24 -80.02 7.10
C HIS A 110 -21.39 -78.93 8.17
N ALA A 111 -21.66 -79.28 9.42
CA ALA A 111 -21.75 -78.33 10.52
C ALA A 111 -20.38 -77.71 10.87
N ALA A 112 -19.31 -78.51 10.87
CA ALA A 112 -17.95 -77.99 11.08
C ALA A 112 -17.52 -77.06 9.94
N LYS A 113 -17.84 -77.43 8.68
CA LYS A 113 -17.53 -76.61 7.50
C LYS A 113 -18.40 -75.35 7.43
N SER A 114 -19.66 -75.41 7.86
CA SER A 114 -20.54 -74.23 7.90
C SER A 114 -20.09 -73.23 8.97
N LEU A 115 -19.65 -73.69 10.13
CA LEU A 115 -19.04 -72.83 11.16
C LEU A 115 -17.75 -72.17 10.66
N PHE A 116 -16.87 -72.94 10.04
CA PHE A 116 -15.62 -72.41 9.48
C PHE A 116 -15.87 -71.37 8.36
N LEU A 117 -16.81 -71.66 7.46
CA LEU A 117 -17.23 -70.69 6.44
C LEU A 117 -17.86 -69.45 7.08
N GLY A 118 -18.67 -69.62 8.13
CA GLY A 118 -19.25 -68.52 8.89
C GLY A 118 -18.21 -67.61 9.57
N GLU A 119 -17.18 -68.18 10.18
CA GLU A 119 -16.08 -67.41 10.78
C GLU A 119 -15.31 -66.64 9.70
N ARG A 120 -15.05 -67.29 8.56
CA ARG A 120 -14.35 -66.65 7.43
C ARG A 120 -15.17 -65.55 6.79
N THR A 121 -16.50 -65.71 6.64
CA THR A 121 -17.36 -64.64 6.14
C THR A 121 -17.44 -63.47 7.13
N GLN A 122 -17.55 -63.73 8.43
CA GLN A 122 -17.52 -62.68 9.46
C GLN A 122 -16.19 -61.92 9.44
N HIS A 123 -15.05 -62.62 9.36
CA HIS A 123 -13.74 -61.98 9.26
C HIS A 123 -13.60 -61.12 8.00
N LEU A 124 -14.04 -61.63 6.84
CA LEU A 124 -14.04 -60.88 5.59
C LEU A 124 -14.94 -59.64 5.68
N GLN A 125 -16.10 -59.76 6.32
CA GLN A 125 -17.03 -58.65 6.52
C GLN A 125 -16.44 -57.59 7.44
N ALA A 126 -15.87 -57.99 8.59
CA ALA A 126 -15.20 -57.07 9.50
C ALA A 126 -13.99 -56.37 8.84
N SER A 127 -13.24 -57.09 7.99
CA SER A 127 -12.14 -56.51 7.22
C SER A 127 -12.63 -55.50 6.18
N LEU A 128 -13.72 -55.81 5.47
CA LEU A 128 -14.34 -54.91 4.51
C LEU A 128 -14.87 -53.65 5.20
N GLU A 129 -15.61 -53.78 6.30
CA GLU A 129 -16.11 -52.65 7.09
C GLU A 129 -14.97 -51.76 7.60
N LYS A 130 -13.88 -52.35 8.10
CA LYS A 130 -12.67 -51.63 8.51
C LYS A 130 -12.03 -50.88 7.34
N SER A 131 -11.98 -51.48 6.16
CA SER A 131 -11.45 -50.84 4.95
C SER A 131 -12.34 -49.69 4.47
N GLN A 132 -13.67 -49.86 4.49
CA GLN A 132 -14.65 -48.84 4.13
C GLN A 132 -14.59 -47.65 5.09
N HIS A 133 -14.48 -47.92 6.40
CA HIS A 133 -14.30 -46.88 7.39
C HIS A 133 -13.00 -46.10 7.14
N ARG A 134 -11.89 -46.79 6.83
CA ARG A 134 -10.63 -46.12 6.51
C ARG A 134 -10.76 -45.24 5.27
N LEU A 135 -11.42 -45.72 4.21
CA LEU A 135 -11.68 -44.94 2.99
C LEU A 135 -12.53 -43.69 3.29
N ARG A 136 -13.60 -43.83 4.06
CA ARG A 136 -14.44 -42.69 4.48
C ARG A 136 -13.66 -41.64 5.27
N LEU A 137 -12.77 -42.08 6.18
CA LEU A 137 -11.91 -41.16 6.92
C LEU A 137 -10.95 -40.42 5.98
N THR A 138 -10.31 -41.15 5.05
CA THR A 138 -9.40 -40.51 4.09
C THR A 138 -10.12 -39.55 3.14
N GLU A 139 -11.36 -39.85 2.73
CA GLU A 139 -12.19 -38.93 1.94
C GLU A 139 -12.54 -37.67 2.74
N GLN A 140 -12.88 -37.82 4.03
CA GLN A 140 -13.16 -36.70 4.89
C GLN A 140 -11.92 -35.82 5.12
N GLU A 141 -10.75 -36.42 5.32
CA GLU A 141 -9.47 -35.71 5.41
C GLU A 141 -9.11 -34.99 4.10
N LEU A 142 -9.28 -35.64 2.95
CA LEU A 142 -9.07 -35.02 1.64
C LEU A 142 -10.03 -33.84 1.41
N ASN A 143 -11.30 -33.98 1.78
CA ASN A 143 -12.26 -32.89 1.68
C ASN A 143 -11.91 -31.73 2.64
N SER A 144 -11.44 -32.03 3.85
CA SER A 144 -10.98 -31.01 4.81
C SER A 144 -9.76 -30.25 4.28
N THR A 145 -8.73 -30.97 3.83
CA THR A 145 -7.52 -30.36 3.26
C THR A 145 -7.82 -29.57 1.97
N GLN A 146 -8.76 -30.03 1.15
CA GLN A 146 -9.21 -29.28 -0.03
C GLN A 146 -9.90 -27.96 0.35
N LYS A 147 -10.71 -27.96 1.42
CA LYS A 147 -11.33 -26.73 1.95
C LYS A 147 -10.28 -25.76 2.47
N GLU A 148 -9.28 -26.25 3.20
CA GLU A 148 -8.15 -25.44 3.68
C GLU A 148 -7.33 -24.86 2.54
N LEU A 149 -7.00 -25.65 1.51
CA LEU A 149 -6.33 -25.16 0.29
C LEU A 149 -7.15 -24.08 -0.41
N ASN A 150 -8.47 -24.27 -0.53
CA ASN A 150 -9.34 -23.26 -1.11
C ASN A 150 -9.40 -21.98 -0.25
N SER A 151 -9.35 -22.10 1.08
CA SER A 151 -9.33 -20.96 2.00
C SER A 151 -8.02 -20.17 1.89
N THR A 152 -6.88 -20.87 1.99
CA THR A 152 -5.55 -20.27 1.86
C THR A 152 -5.34 -19.63 0.49
N GLN A 153 -5.89 -20.22 -0.59
CA GLN A 153 -5.87 -19.63 -1.92
C GLN A 153 -6.66 -18.31 -1.98
N LYS A 154 -7.79 -18.20 -1.27
CA LYS A 154 -8.55 -16.95 -1.15
C LYS A 154 -7.77 -15.90 -0.38
N GLU A 155 -7.13 -16.27 0.73
CA GLU A 155 -6.28 -15.38 1.52
C GLU A 155 -5.08 -14.88 0.71
N LEU A 156 -4.40 -15.76 -0.04
CA LEU A 156 -3.32 -15.38 -0.95
C LEU A 156 -3.79 -14.36 -1.99
N ASN A 157 -4.99 -14.57 -2.55
CA ASN A 157 -5.56 -13.63 -3.51
C ASN A 157 -5.95 -12.30 -2.86
N SER A 158 -6.41 -12.30 -1.61
CA SER A 158 -6.72 -11.07 -0.85
C SER A 158 -5.45 -10.28 -0.54
N THR A 159 -4.43 -10.93 0.03
CA THR A 159 -3.13 -10.33 0.33
C THR A 159 -2.44 -9.80 -0.93
N LYS A 160 -2.55 -10.50 -2.08
CA LYS A 160 -2.07 -10.00 -3.37
C LYS A 160 -2.78 -8.71 -3.81
N LYS A 161 -4.09 -8.59 -3.56
CA LYS A 161 -4.83 -7.35 -3.85
C LYS A 161 -4.37 -6.22 -2.94
N GLU A 162 -4.23 -6.48 -1.65
CA GLU A 162 -3.72 -5.50 -0.68
C GLU A 162 -2.31 -5.02 -1.05
N LEU A 163 -1.40 -5.93 -1.41
CA LEU A 163 -0.05 -5.58 -1.86
C LEU A 163 -0.06 -4.69 -3.12
N ASN A 164 -0.97 -4.95 -4.05
CA ASN A 164 -1.13 -4.09 -5.22
C ASN A 164 -1.70 -2.71 -4.87
N SER A 165 -2.62 -2.64 -3.91
CA SER A 165 -3.17 -1.37 -3.41
C SER A 165 -2.09 -0.56 -2.69
N THR A 166 -1.33 -1.16 -1.77
CA THR A 166 -0.24 -0.48 -1.05
C THR A 166 0.87 -0.04 -2.01
N LYS A 167 1.17 -0.82 -3.05
CA LYS A 167 2.10 -0.40 -4.11
C LYS A 167 1.61 0.85 -4.86
N LYS A 168 0.30 0.95 -5.15
CA LYS A 168 -0.27 2.15 -5.77
C LYS A 168 -0.17 3.35 -4.84
N GLU A 169 -0.50 3.18 -3.56
CA GLU A 169 -0.36 4.24 -2.55
C GLU A 169 1.08 4.72 -2.40
N LEU A 170 2.05 3.79 -2.37
CA LEU A 170 3.46 4.12 -2.31
C LEU A 170 3.91 4.94 -3.53
N ASN A 171 3.48 4.54 -4.73
CA ASN A 171 3.77 5.31 -5.95
C ASN A 171 3.14 6.71 -5.90
N SER A 172 1.89 6.84 -5.48
CA SER A 172 1.22 8.14 -5.32
C SER A 172 1.92 9.02 -4.28
N THR A 173 2.38 8.43 -3.17
CA THR A 173 3.10 9.15 -2.11
C THR A 173 4.47 9.60 -2.60
N THR A 174 5.16 8.77 -3.39
CA THR A 174 6.43 9.11 -4.01
C THR A 174 6.26 10.29 -4.97
N GLU A 175 5.22 10.28 -5.80
CA GLU A 175 4.92 11.39 -6.72
C GLU A 175 4.60 12.69 -5.96
N ALA A 176 3.80 12.61 -4.89
CA ALA A 176 3.51 13.75 -4.03
C ALA A 176 4.78 14.33 -3.38
N LEU A 177 5.73 13.47 -2.98
CA LEU A 177 7.02 13.90 -2.45
C LEU A 177 7.83 14.66 -3.51
N TRP A 178 7.88 14.15 -4.75
CA TRP A 178 8.56 14.83 -5.87
C TRP A 178 7.95 16.21 -6.15
N GLN A 179 6.62 16.31 -6.15
CA GLN A 179 5.93 17.58 -6.33
C GLN A 179 6.22 18.55 -5.18
N SER A 180 6.21 18.08 -3.93
CA SER A 180 6.56 18.88 -2.76
C SER A 180 8.00 19.41 -2.83
N GLN A 181 8.96 18.55 -3.22
CA GLN A 181 10.35 18.94 -3.40
C GLN A 181 10.53 19.96 -4.54
N ALA A 182 9.81 19.77 -5.65
CA ALA A 182 9.81 20.72 -6.76
C ALA A 182 9.24 22.08 -6.33
N ALA A 183 8.12 22.10 -5.60
CA ALA A 183 7.52 23.32 -5.06
C ALA A 183 8.48 24.05 -4.12
N LYS A 184 9.15 23.32 -3.20
CA LYS A 184 10.18 23.89 -2.32
C LYS A 184 11.30 24.55 -3.11
N ASN A 185 11.80 23.90 -4.16
CA ASN A 185 12.84 24.46 -5.03
C ASN A 185 12.35 25.71 -5.78
N GLN A 186 11.09 25.74 -6.22
CA GLN A 186 10.49 26.92 -6.84
C GLN A 186 10.41 28.09 -5.86
N THR A 187 9.91 27.86 -4.63
CA THR A 187 9.85 28.88 -3.58
C THR A 187 11.24 29.40 -3.23
N TRP A 188 12.25 28.53 -3.18
CA TRP A 188 13.64 28.95 -2.91
C TRP A 188 14.18 29.89 -3.99
N ARG A 189 13.93 29.58 -5.27
CA ARG A 189 14.30 30.49 -6.38
C ARG A 189 13.55 31.82 -6.30
N GLN A 190 12.27 31.80 -5.94
CA GLN A 190 11.48 33.02 -5.76
C GLN A 190 12.06 33.90 -4.65
N LEU A 191 12.41 33.31 -3.51
CA LEU A 191 13.05 34.02 -2.40
C LEU A 191 14.40 34.63 -2.82
N GLN A 192 15.25 33.85 -3.49
CA GLN A 192 16.54 34.35 -3.98
C GLN A 192 16.37 35.51 -4.97
N HIS A 193 15.37 35.43 -5.85
CA HIS A 193 15.06 36.52 -6.77
C HIS A 193 14.56 37.77 -6.03
N GLN A 194 13.71 37.58 -5.02
CA GLN A 194 13.20 38.67 -4.20
C GLN A 194 14.32 39.36 -3.40
N GLU A 195 15.26 38.60 -2.85
CA GLU A 195 16.45 39.13 -2.18
C GLU A 195 17.32 39.97 -3.12
N LEU A 196 17.51 39.52 -4.37
CA LEU A 196 18.24 40.27 -5.39
C LEU A 196 17.54 41.62 -5.70
N LEU A 197 16.22 41.60 -5.89
CA LEU A 197 15.43 42.81 -6.14
C LEU A 197 15.48 43.78 -4.95
N LEU A 198 15.40 43.26 -3.72
CA LEU A 198 15.57 44.07 -2.51
C LEU A 198 16.97 44.69 -2.45
N GLY A 199 18.01 43.94 -2.79
CA GLY A 199 19.37 44.45 -2.91
C GLY A 199 19.50 45.59 -3.92
N GLN A 200 18.90 45.44 -5.10
CA GLN A 200 18.88 46.47 -6.14
C GLN A 200 18.10 47.72 -5.69
N ALA A 201 16.94 47.54 -5.08
CA ALA A 201 16.11 48.64 -4.55
C ALA A 201 16.81 49.39 -3.41
N ASN A 202 17.52 48.68 -2.53
CA ASN A 202 18.31 49.31 -1.47
C ASN A 202 19.49 50.10 -2.07
N HIS A 203 20.14 49.57 -3.10
CA HIS A 203 21.22 50.30 -3.78
C HIS A 203 20.72 51.58 -4.46
N SER A 204 19.60 51.52 -5.19
CA SER A 204 19.00 52.70 -5.81
C SER A 204 18.53 53.73 -4.78
N LEU A 205 17.95 53.28 -3.66
CA LEU A 205 17.59 54.14 -2.55
C LEU A 205 18.82 54.87 -1.98
N ALA A 206 19.95 54.17 -1.82
CA ALA A 206 21.19 54.77 -1.33
C ALA A 206 21.74 55.84 -2.31
N LEU A 207 21.64 55.60 -3.62
CA LEU A 207 22.02 56.60 -4.64
C LEU A 207 21.14 57.85 -4.56
N LEU A 208 19.81 57.68 -4.52
CA LEU A 208 18.87 58.78 -4.38
C LEU A 208 19.07 59.57 -3.09
N GLN A 209 19.44 58.90 -1.99
CA GLN A 209 19.76 59.57 -0.73
C GLN A 209 21.01 60.45 -0.85
N ARG A 210 22.05 59.98 -1.57
CA ARG A 210 23.26 60.78 -1.84
C ARG A 210 22.96 61.98 -2.72
N GLU A 211 22.21 61.79 -3.80
CA GLU A 211 21.78 62.90 -4.67
C GLU A 211 20.99 63.94 -3.88
N ARG A 212 20.01 63.49 -3.08
CA ARG A 212 19.26 64.38 -2.19
C ARG A 212 20.18 65.15 -1.24
N ALA A 213 21.18 64.50 -0.65
CA ALA A 213 22.13 65.17 0.24
C ALA A 213 22.95 66.24 -0.50
N SER A 214 23.41 65.94 -1.72
CA SER A 214 24.15 66.90 -2.56
C SER A 214 23.30 68.11 -2.93
N LEU A 215 22.06 67.88 -3.39
CA LEU A 215 21.12 68.93 -3.74
C LEU A 215 20.78 69.80 -2.54
N LYS A 216 20.65 69.20 -1.35
CA LYS A 216 20.42 69.95 -0.11
C LYS A 216 21.59 70.88 0.23
N ILE A 217 22.83 70.42 0.04
CA ILE A 217 24.02 71.25 0.25
C ILE A 217 24.04 72.39 -0.77
N ASN A 218 23.87 72.09 -2.07
CA ASN A 218 23.88 73.10 -3.13
C ASN A 218 22.78 74.15 -2.91
N LEU A 219 21.57 73.72 -2.54
CA LEU A 219 20.46 74.62 -2.24
C LEU A 219 20.74 75.47 -0.98
N SER A 220 21.40 74.91 0.04
CA SER A 220 21.81 75.68 1.21
C SER A 220 22.86 76.74 0.85
N GLN A 221 23.85 76.40 0.00
CA GLN A 221 24.85 77.33 -0.51
C GLN A 221 24.20 78.44 -1.34
N ALA A 222 23.35 78.10 -2.30
CA ALA A 222 22.62 79.06 -3.12
C ALA A 222 21.72 79.98 -2.26
N SER A 223 21.06 79.44 -1.23
CA SER A 223 20.26 80.24 -0.30
C SER A 223 21.10 81.18 0.57
N SER A 224 22.32 80.77 0.93
CA SER A 224 23.30 81.61 1.62
C SER A 224 23.80 82.71 0.69
N CYS A 225 24.08 82.40 -0.57
CA CYS A 225 24.50 83.37 -1.60
C CYS A 225 23.44 84.45 -1.85
N ARG A 226 22.16 84.12 -1.73
CA ARG A 226 21.08 85.10 -1.80
C ARG A 226 21.06 86.07 -0.60
N LYS A 227 21.56 85.65 0.58
CA LYS A 227 21.56 86.44 1.82
C LYS A 227 22.87 87.21 2.04
N ILE A 228 23.99 86.61 1.67
CA ILE A 228 25.36 87.09 1.83
C ILE A 228 25.98 86.88 0.44
N GLY A 229 26.16 87.94 -0.37
CA GLY A 229 26.59 87.79 -1.76
C GLY A 229 27.78 86.83 -1.93
N CYS A 230 27.73 85.92 -2.91
CA CYS A 230 28.81 84.97 -3.16
C CYS A 230 29.79 85.47 -4.21
N CYS A 231 31.07 85.18 -4.00
CA CYS A 231 32.13 85.42 -4.96
C CYS A 231 32.76 84.08 -5.39
N PRO A 232 33.31 83.98 -6.62
CA PRO A 232 34.01 82.78 -7.06
C PRO A 232 35.21 82.46 -6.17
N ASP A 233 35.71 81.23 -6.23
CA ASP A 233 36.85 80.79 -5.42
C ASP A 233 38.07 81.73 -5.60
N GLY A 234 38.63 82.18 -4.48
CA GLY A 234 39.74 83.14 -4.44
C GLY A 234 39.35 84.62 -4.46
N TRP A 235 38.07 84.96 -4.69
CA TRP A 235 37.59 86.34 -4.69
C TRP A 235 36.99 86.73 -3.32
N THR A 236 37.23 87.97 -2.90
CA THR A 236 36.75 88.53 -1.64
C THR A 236 35.52 89.40 -1.87
N LEU A 237 34.47 89.21 -1.05
CA LEU A 237 33.27 90.05 -1.11
C LEU A 237 33.52 91.37 -0.36
N PHE A 238 33.39 92.50 -1.05
CA PHE A 238 33.44 93.83 -0.46
C PHE A 238 32.32 94.70 -1.00
N ARG A 239 31.42 95.15 -0.11
CA ARG A 239 30.27 96.01 -0.44
C ARG A 239 29.51 95.56 -1.70
N TRP A 240 29.15 94.27 -1.75
CA TRP A 240 28.42 93.62 -2.87
C TRP A 240 29.20 93.46 -4.19
N LYS A 241 30.49 93.75 -4.18
CA LYS A 241 31.40 93.52 -5.31
C LYS A 241 32.39 92.42 -4.97
N CYS A 242 32.74 91.62 -5.94
CA CYS A 242 33.78 90.62 -5.80
C CYS A 242 35.12 91.21 -6.22
N LEU A 243 36.07 91.19 -5.30
CA LEU A 243 37.40 91.76 -5.44
C LEU A 243 38.45 90.65 -5.42
N TRP A 244 39.31 90.62 -6.42
CA TRP A 244 40.46 89.71 -6.45
C TRP A 244 41.74 90.52 -6.61
N VAL A 245 42.74 90.21 -5.80
CA VAL A 245 44.04 90.89 -5.84
C VAL A 245 45.03 89.93 -6.44
N SER A 246 45.65 90.32 -7.56
CA SER A 246 46.76 89.56 -8.12
C SER A 246 48.02 89.77 -7.31
N GLU A 247 48.79 88.70 -7.12
CA GLU A 247 50.12 88.75 -6.52
C GLU A 247 51.18 89.33 -7.48
N ASP A 248 50.86 89.41 -8.79
CA ASP A 248 51.80 89.84 -9.82
C ASP A 248 51.98 91.37 -9.86
N GLN A 249 53.23 91.81 -9.98
CA GLN A 249 53.59 93.22 -10.10
C GLN A 249 53.73 93.62 -11.56
N ILE A 250 52.64 94.13 -12.15
CA ILE A 250 52.61 94.60 -13.55
C ILE A 250 52.17 96.06 -13.65
N SER A 251 52.45 96.69 -14.79
CA SER A 251 52.06 98.09 -15.06
C SER A 251 50.55 98.28 -15.12
N TRP A 252 50.06 99.45 -14.73
CA TRP A 252 48.63 99.82 -14.74
C TRP A 252 47.88 99.43 -16.02
N TRP A 253 48.45 99.71 -17.20
CA TRP A 253 47.82 99.39 -18.49
C TRP A 253 47.66 97.88 -18.72
N LYS A 254 48.68 97.09 -18.37
CA LYS A 254 48.64 95.62 -18.41
C LYS A 254 47.64 95.06 -17.39
N SER A 255 47.56 95.67 -16.21
CA SER A 255 46.58 95.31 -15.19
C SER A 255 45.15 95.54 -15.66
N LYS A 256 44.89 96.67 -16.32
CA LYS A 256 43.58 96.98 -16.90
C LYS A 256 43.20 95.97 -17.98
N GLU A 257 44.11 95.69 -18.90
CA GLU A 257 43.91 94.70 -19.95
C GLU A 257 43.65 93.30 -19.39
N ALA A 258 44.39 92.89 -18.35
CA ALA A 258 44.19 91.62 -17.66
C ALA A 258 42.83 91.54 -16.93
N CYS A 259 42.35 92.66 -16.38
CA CYS A 259 41.01 92.73 -15.81
C CYS A 259 39.94 92.60 -16.92
N ASP A 260 40.07 93.37 -17.99
CA ASP A 260 39.10 93.43 -19.09
C ASP A 260 39.00 92.08 -19.82
N LYS A 261 40.12 91.33 -19.97
CA LYS A 261 40.16 89.99 -20.59
C LYS A 261 39.31 88.96 -19.84
N GLU A 262 39.12 89.14 -18.55
CA GLU A 262 38.50 88.16 -17.65
C GLU A 262 37.14 88.65 -17.15
N SER A 263 36.44 89.43 -17.98
CA SER A 263 35.09 89.97 -17.72
C SER A 263 34.97 90.76 -16.41
N SER A 264 36.06 91.42 -16.02
CA SER A 264 36.13 92.21 -14.79
C SER A 264 36.68 93.61 -15.07
N ARG A 265 36.62 94.52 -14.09
CA ARG A 265 37.13 95.88 -14.22
C ARG A 265 38.21 96.18 -13.19
N LEU A 266 39.26 96.86 -13.62
CA LEU A 266 40.29 97.37 -12.70
C LEU A 266 39.65 98.33 -11.68
N LEU A 267 39.88 98.08 -10.39
CA LEU A 267 39.40 98.93 -9.29
C LEU A 267 40.11 100.28 -9.34
N VAL A 268 39.30 101.32 -9.46
CA VAL A 268 39.73 102.71 -9.36
C VAL A 268 39.00 103.31 -8.17
N LEU A 269 39.74 103.70 -7.14
CA LEU A 269 39.18 104.29 -5.92
C LEU A 269 39.08 105.81 -6.10
N PRO A 270 37.87 106.39 -6.01
CA PRO A 270 37.69 107.83 -6.21
C PRO A 270 38.12 108.68 -5.00
N GLU A 271 38.30 108.08 -3.80
CA GLU A 271 38.56 108.84 -2.56
C GLU A 271 39.62 108.19 -1.66
N PRO A 272 40.52 108.97 -1.03
CA PRO A 272 41.67 108.45 -0.27
C PRO A 272 41.31 107.70 1.02
N TRP A 273 40.16 107.98 1.63
CA TRP A 273 39.70 107.33 2.86
C TRP A 273 39.09 105.95 2.61
N SER A 274 38.58 105.70 1.40
CA SER A 274 38.08 104.38 0.98
C SER A 274 39.17 103.32 0.83
N VAL A 275 40.43 103.75 0.68
CA VAL A 275 41.61 102.89 0.51
C VAL A 275 41.87 102.08 1.78
N ARG A 276 41.72 102.69 2.97
CA ARG A 276 42.00 102.02 4.25
C ARG A 276 40.96 100.94 4.57
N GLU A 277 39.67 101.28 4.50
CA GLU A 277 38.58 100.33 4.72
C GLU A 277 38.64 99.14 3.75
N LEU A 278 39.03 99.40 2.49
CA LEU A 278 39.20 98.37 1.47
C LEU A 278 40.37 97.43 1.82
N TRP A 279 41.54 97.97 2.17
CA TRP A 279 42.71 97.16 2.48
C TRP A 279 42.53 96.34 3.76
N GLU A 280 41.91 96.92 4.79
CA GLU A 280 41.54 96.19 6.01
C GLU A 280 40.57 95.03 5.74
N ALA A 281 39.71 95.16 4.72
CA ALA A 281 38.74 94.13 4.36
C ALA A 281 39.28 93.04 3.43
N ILE A 282 40.30 93.31 2.61
CA ILE A 282 40.76 92.39 1.54
C ILE A 282 42.00 91.59 1.93
N VAL A 283 42.92 92.14 2.73
CA VAL A 283 44.24 91.51 2.90
C VAL A 283 44.61 91.40 4.39
N SER A 284 44.81 90.17 4.87
CA SER A 284 44.97 89.82 6.29
C SER A 284 46.43 89.61 6.75
N THR A 285 47.44 89.94 5.94
CA THR A 285 48.85 89.62 6.23
C THR A 285 49.76 90.85 6.33
N GLU A 286 50.85 90.69 7.10
CA GLU A 286 51.85 91.71 7.46
C GLU A 286 52.58 92.40 6.28
N GLN A 287 52.40 91.94 5.04
CA GLN A 287 52.97 92.60 3.85
C GLN A 287 52.35 94.00 3.59
N HIS A 288 51.31 94.35 4.34
CA HIS A 288 50.52 95.57 4.19
C HIS A 288 51.17 96.90 4.58
N GLN A 289 52.08 96.93 5.55
CA GLN A 289 52.64 98.22 5.96
C GLN A 289 53.56 98.83 4.90
N LEU A 290 54.16 98.01 4.02
CA LEU A 290 55.04 98.49 2.96
C LEU A 290 54.25 99.05 1.78
N MET A 291 53.14 98.40 1.43
CA MET A 291 52.29 98.77 0.31
C MET A 291 51.50 100.07 0.54
N LEU A 292 50.91 100.24 1.74
CA LEU A 292 50.24 101.50 2.11
C LEU A 292 51.21 102.70 2.12
N ARG A 293 52.46 102.49 2.58
CA ARG A 293 53.51 103.52 2.57
C ARG A 293 53.97 103.89 1.15
N MET A 294 53.94 102.96 0.20
CA MET A 294 54.23 103.26 -1.21
C MET A 294 53.07 104.02 -1.87
N TYR A 295 51.82 103.72 -1.50
CA TYR A 295 50.64 104.40 -2.03
C TYR A 295 50.58 105.88 -1.62
N GLU A 296 50.79 106.20 -0.34
CA GLU A 296 50.80 107.59 0.15
C GLU A 296 51.92 108.44 -0.47
N LYS A 297 53.06 107.84 -0.83
CA LYS A 297 54.18 108.56 -1.47
C LYS A 297 53.99 108.82 -2.96
N ASN A 298 53.26 107.97 -3.67
CA ASN A 298 53.15 108.06 -5.13
C ASN A 298 52.03 108.97 -5.64
N PHE A 299 51.12 109.46 -4.79
CA PHE A 299 50.09 110.44 -5.19
C PHE A 299 50.67 111.83 -5.53
N ALA A 300 51.93 112.09 -5.15
CA ALA A 300 52.63 113.35 -5.41
C ALA A 300 53.34 113.41 -6.78
N SER A 301 53.30 112.34 -7.59
CA SER A 301 53.96 112.24 -8.89
C SER A 301 52.94 111.92 -9.97
N SER A 302 52.90 112.72 -11.05
CA SER A 302 51.93 112.64 -12.15
C SER A 302 52.01 111.38 -13.03
N ASN A 303 52.49 110.26 -12.50
CA ASN A 303 52.39 108.93 -13.11
C ASN A 303 52.44 107.87 -11.99
N PRO A 304 51.28 107.42 -11.47
CA PRO A 304 51.30 106.41 -10.44
C PRO A 304 51.62 105.04 -11.07
N VAL A 305 52.82 104.53 -10.83
CA VAL A 305 53.08 103.09 -10.95
C VAL A 305 52.33 102.43 -9.79
N VAL A 306 51.07 102.07 -10.05
CA VAL A 306 50.23 101.37 -9.08
C VAL A 306 50.57 99.89 -9.14
N PHE A 307 51.29 99.40 -8.15
CA PHE A 307 51.44 97.97 -7.88
C PHE A 307 50.26 97.46 -7.06
N THR A 308 49.83 96.25 -7.39
CA THR A 308 48.56 95.57 -7.08
C THR A 308 47.32 96.18 -7.72
N PHE A 309 46.79 95.43 -8.67
CA PHE A 309 45.49 95.70 -9.24
C PHE A 309 44.45 94.86 -8.54
N VAL A 310 43.42 95.52 -8.04
CA VAL A 310 42.23 94.84 -7.54
C VAL A 310 41.26 94.73 -8.69
N LYS A 311 40.87 93.51 -9.01
CA LYS A 311 39.96 93.15 -10.08
C LYS A 311 38.54 93.15 -9.52
N ILE A 312 37.61 93.88 -10.12
CA ILE A 312 36.19 93.92 -9.72
C ILE A 312 35.38 93.09 -10.72
N HIS A 313 34.76 92.00 -10.28
CA HIS A 313 33.65 91.42 -11.04
C HIS A 313 32.36 92.17 -10.66
N LEU A 314 31.70 92.77 -11.65
CA LEU A 314 30.55 93.66 -11.43
C LEU A 314 29.24 92.91 -11.19
N ASP A 315 29.16 91.65 -11.59
CA ASP A 315 27.95 90.85 -11.44
C ASP A 315 28.16 89.71 -10.43
N LEU A 316 27.27 89.61 -9.45
CA LEU A 316 27.12 88.39 -8.65
C LEU A 316 26.69 87.28 -9.60
N GLN A 317 27.52 86.24 -9.76
CA GLN A 317 27.08 85.09 -10.55
C GLN A 317 25.98 84.36 -9.79
N PRO A 318 24.82 84.07 -10.41
CA PRO A 318 23.98 83.01 -9.91
C PRO A 318 24.75 81.71 -10.10
N ILE A 319 25.19 81.10 -9.00
CA ILE A 319 25.68 79.72 -9.03
C ILE A 319 24.44 78.86 -9.32
N ILE A 320 24.28 78.45 -10.58
CA ILE A 320 23.27 77.48 -11.02
C ILE A 320 23.80 76.08 -10.73
#